data_AF-A0A968X5Q3-F1
#
_entry.id   AF-A0A968X5Q3-F1
#
_cell.length_a   1.000
_cell.length_b   1.000
_cell.length_c   1.000
_cell.angle_alpha   90.00
_cell.angle_beta   90.00
_cell.angle_gamma   90.00
#
_symmetry.space_group_name_H-M   'P 1'
#
loop_
_entity.id
_entity.type
_entity.pdbx_description
1 polymer ?
#
loop_
_entity_poly.entity_id
_entity_poly.type
_entity_poly.pdbx_seq_one_letter_code
_entity_poly.pdbx_strand_id
1 'polypeptide(L)'
;MSDAAIFASNDLMAPGAMDATRNYGLRIPDVVCIIGFDNIPQRQHTHPPLTTVRQPLQEMGQTAVRMVLEIIRQPDKPLERARLNTQLVIRASCQPPPKASKRGARLGLTRQGKALRS
;
A
#
# COMPACT_ATOMS: atom_id res chain seq x y z
N MET A 1 3.23 13.78 -13.50
CA MET A 1 3.39 12.72 -12.48
C MET A 1 2.29 11.72 -12.71
N SER A 2 2.58 10.44 -12.54
CA SER A 2 1.65 9.36 -12.85
C SER A 2 0.49 9.24 -11.87
N ASP A 3 -0.71 9.00 -12.39
CA ASP A 3 -1.88 8.54 -11.62
C ASP A 3 -1.88 7.01 -11.42
N ALA A 4 -0.90 6.30 -11.98
CA ALA A 4 -0.78 4.85 -11.93
C ALA A 4 0.20 4.38 -10.84
N ALA A 5 -0.27 3.43 -10.04
CA ALA A 5 0.53 2.77 -9.01
C ALA A 5 0.25 1.27 -9.00
N ILE A 6 1.27 0.48 -8.67
CA ILE A 6 1.19 -0.95 -8.43
C ILE A 6 1.43 -1.20 -6.95
N PHE A 7 0.49 -1.87 -6.30
CA PHE A 7 0.67 -2.42 -4.96
C PHE A 7 0.94 -3.92 -5.09
N ALA A 8 2.19 -4.32 -4.86
CA ALA A 8 2.58 -5.72 -4.85
C ALA A 8 2.11 -6.38 -3.54
N SER A 9 1.61 -7.62 -3.65
CA SER A 9 1.08 -8.37 -2.49
C SER A 9 2.13 -8.60 -1.40
N ASN A 10 3.41 -8.71 -1.79
CA ASN A 10 4.54 -8.77 -0.89
C ASN A 10 5.80 -8.19 -1.54
N ASP A 11 6.82 -8.00 -0.71
CA ASP A 11 8.12 -7.51 -1.10
C ASP A 11 8.84 -8.49 -2.03
N LEU A 12 8.55 -9.80 -2.00
CA LEU A 12 9.12 -10.78 -2.93
C LEU A 12 8.61 -10.60 -4.38
N MET A 13 7.37 -10.16 -4.56
CA MET A 13 6.77 -9.91 -5.87
C MET A 13 7.12 -8.53 -6.44
N ALA A 14 7.38 -7.54 -5.58
CA ALA A 14 7.65 -6.16 -6.01
C ALA A 14 8.79 -6.03 -7.04
N PRO A 15 9.94 -6.74 -6.94
CA PRO A 15 10.97 -6.73 -7.97
C PRO A 15 10.48 -7.17 -9.35
N GLY A 16 9.62 -8.19 -9.43
CA GLY A 16 9.05 -8.63 -10.71
C GLY A 16 8.21 -7.54 -11.37
N ALA A 17 7.44 -6.79 -10.58
CA ALA A 17 6.71 -5.62 -11.07
C ALA A 17 7.67 -4.49 -11.51
N MET A 18 8.74 -4.25 -10.75
CA MET A 18 9.76 -3.26 -11.11
C MET A 18 10.45 -3.60 -12.43
N ASP A 19 10.87 -4.86 -12.59
CA ASP A 19 11.56 -5.35 -13.78
C ASP A 19 10.65 -5.33 -14.99
N ALA A 20 9.40 -5.79 -14.87
CA ALA A 20 8.41 -5.67 -15.93
C ALA A 20 8.19 -4.20 -16.34
N THR A 21 8.03 -3.29 -15.37
CA THR A 21 7.87 -1.85 -15.63
C THR A 21 9.07 -1.28 -16.41
N ARG A 22 10.30 -1.64 -16.03
CA ARG A 22 11.51 -1.23 -16.76
C ARG A 22 11.59 -1.85 -18.15
N ASN A 23 11.17 -3.10 -18.33
CA ASN A 23 11.15 -3.77 -19.64
C ASN A 23 10.21 -3.07 -20.64
N TYR A 24 9.15 -2.42 -20.15
CA TYR A 24 8.28 -1.56 -20.96
C TYR A 24 8.81 -0.13 -21.13
N GLY A 25 10.04 0.18 -20.68
CA GLY A 25 10.64 1.50 -20.78
C GLY A 25 10.02 2.55 -19.84
N LEU A 26 9.22 2.13 -18.86
CA LEU A 26 8.57 3.03 -17.91
C LEU A 26 9.50 3.33 -16.72
N ARG A 27 9.47 4.58 -16.26
CA ARG A 27 10.29 5.04 -15.13
C ARG A 27 9.56 4.88 -13.81
N ILE A 28 10.26 4.37 -12.81
CA ILE A 28 9.82 4.29 -11.41
C ILE A 28 10.63 5.34 -10.62
N PRO A 29 10.01 6.25 -9.85
CA PRO A 29 8.56 6.38 -9.58
C PRO A 29 7.80 7.28 -10.57
N ASP A 30 8.48 7.90 -11.55
CA ASP A 30 7.94 9.03 -12.32
C ASP A 30 6.66 8.70 -13.12
N VAL A 31 6.62 7.51 -13.72
CA VAL A 31 5.55 7.02 -14.60
C VAL A 31 4.74 5.92 -13.95
N VAL A 32 5.29 5.13 -13.03
CA VAL A 32 4.54 4.17 -12.22
C VAL A 32 5.15 4.13 -10.83
N CYS A 33 4.34 4.36 -9.81
CA CYS A 33 4.74 4.11 -8.43
C CYS A 33 4.61 2.62 -8.10
N ILE A 34 5.56 2.07 -7.36
CA ILE A 34 5.52 0.68 -6.91
C ILE A 34 5.66 0.64 -5.40
N ILE A 35 4.70 -0.03 -4.74
CA ILE A 35 4.66 -0.21 -3.29
C ILE A 35 4.68 -1.71 -3.00
N GLY A 36 5.52 -2.14 -2.07
CA GLY A 36 5.57 -3.50 -1.55
C GLY A 36 4.87 -3.67 -0.21
N PHE A 37 5.07 -4.84 0.39
CA PHE A 37 4.49 -5.24 1.67
C PHE A 37 5.43 -6.25 2.35
N ASP A 38 5.65 -6.11 3.66
CA ASP A 38 6.53 -6.89 4.57
C ASP A 38 7.73 -6.08 5.13
N ASN A 39 8.35 -5.24 4.31
CA ASN A 39 9.61 -4.55 4.61
C ASN A 39 10.78 -5.49 4.95
N ILE A 40 11.06 -6.46 4.08
CA ILE A 40 12.23 -7.33 4.26
C ILE A 40 13.55 -6.53 4.07
N PRO A 41 14.62 -6.82 4.83
CA PRO A 41 15.84 -5.99 4.85
C PRO A 41 16.46 -5.73 3.48
N GLN A 42 16.37 -6.69 2.56
CA GLN A 42 16.93 -6.62 1.21
C GLN A 42 16.32 -5.48 0.36
N ARG A 43 15.12 -4.97 0.71
CA ARG A 43 14.37 -3.99 -0.10
C ARG A 43 14.86 -2.57 -0.05
N GLN A 44 15.74 -2.25 0.89
CA GLN A 44 16.46 -0.98 0.85
C GLN A 44 17.49 -0.90 -0.28
N HIS A 45 17.86 -2.04 -0.88
CA HIS A 45 18.86 -2.13 -1.95
C HIS A 45 18.26 -2.38 -3.35
N THR A 46 16.93 -2.33 -3.51
CA THR A 46 16.33 -2.31 -4.85
C THR A 46 16.62 -0.97 -5.53
N HIS A 47 16.48 -0.89 -6.86
CA HIS A 47 16.73 0.34 -7.62
C HIS A 47 15.50 0.77 -8.44
N PRO A 48 14.67 1.73 -7.97
CA PRO A 48 14.83 2.51 -6.75
C PRO A 48 14.55 1.71 -5.46
N PRO A 49 15.02 2.17 -4.28
CA PRO A 49 14.67 1.59 -2.99
C PRO A 49 13.15 1.53 -2.77
N LEU A 50 12.64 0.36 -2.39
CA LEU A 50 11.21 0.05 -2.40
C LEU A 50 10.47 0.67 -1.20
N THR A 51 9.46 1.51 -1.47
CA THR A 51 8.42 1.91 -0.52
C THR A 51 7.56 0.70 -0.20
N THR A 52 7.27 0.42 1.08
CA THR A 52 6.61 -0.82 1.49
C THR A 52 5.86 -0.65 2.81
N VAL A 53 4.84 -1.46 3.06
CA VAL A 53 4.18 -1.53 4.36
C VAL A 53 4.88 -2.57 5.23
N ARG A 54 5.53 -2.12 6.30
CA ARG A 54 6.14 -2.99 7.32
C ARG A 54 5.06 -3.65 8.16
N GLN A 55 5.08 -4.98 8.18
CA GLN A 55 4.29 -5.77 9.12
C GLN A 55 5.06 -6.03 10.42
N PRO A 56 4.39 -6.07 11.58
CA PRO A 56 5.02 -6.47 12.84
C PRO A 56 5.11 -8.00 12.95
N LEU A 57 5.81 -8.66 12.01
CA LEU A 57 5.84 -10.13 11.87
C LEU A 57 6.25 -10.85 13.18
N GLN A 58 7.18 -10.28 13.93
CA GLN A 58 7.60 -10.84 15.22
C GLN A 58 6.48 -10.80 16.26
N GLU A 59 5.78 -9.67 16.38
CA GLU A 59 4.65 -9.51 17.30
C GLU A 59 3.45 -10.38 16.87
N MET A 60 3.24 -10.55 15.56
CA MET A 60 2.26 -11.48 15.01
C MET A 60 2.52 -12.91 15.48
N GLY A 61 3.77 -13.38 15.37
CA GLY A 61 4.17 -14.71 15.84
C GLY A 61 3.97 -14.88 17.34
N GLN A 62 4.44 -13.92 18.15
CA GLN A 62 4.27 -13.93 19.61
C GLN A 62 2.79 -13.95 20.01
N THR A 63 1.97 -13.13 19.35
CA THR A 63 0.53 -13.06 19.59
C THR A 63 -0.16 -14.35 19.19
N ALA A 64 0.17 -14.94 18.05
CA ALA A 64 -0.39 -16.21 17.60
C ALA A 64 -0.08 -17.35 18.60
N VAL A 65 1.18 -17.48 19.05
CA VAL A 65 1.57 -18.49 20.03
C VAL A 65 0.81 -18.30 21.35
N ARG A 66 0.72 -17.06 21.85
CA ARG A 66 -0.05 -16.75 23.06
C ARG A 66 -1.52 -17.18 22.91
N MET A 67 -2.15 -16.84 21.79
CA MET A 67 -3.55 -17.19 21.53
C MET A 67 -3.77 -18.71 21.46
N VAL A 68 -2.86 -19.46 20.84
CA VAL A 68 -2.93 -20.94 20.81
C VAL A 68 -2.83 -21.52 22.23
N LEU A 69 -1.91 -21.00 23.05
CA LEU A 69 -1.77 -21.45 24.44
C LEU A 69 -3.02 -21.12 25.29
N GLU A 70 -3.69 -20.00 25.03
CA GLU A 70 -4.97 -19.67 25.67
C GLU A 70 -6.08 -20.64 25.28
N ILE A 71 -6.19 -21.00 24.00
CA ILE A 71 -7.17 -21.98 23.50
C ILE A 71 -6.97 -23.34 24.17
N ILE A 72 -5.71 -23.80 24.30
CA ILE A 72 -5.40 -25.08 24.95
C ILE A 72 -5.83 -25.08 26.43
N ARG A 73 -5.65 -23.94 27.13
CA ARG A 73 -6.00 -23.82 28.55
C ARG A 73 -7.49 -23.58 28.78
N GLN A 74 -8.18 -22.96 27.83
CA GLN A 74 -9.57 -22.53 27.93
C GLN A 74 -10.30 -22.80 26.60
N PRO A 75 -10.60 -24.07 26.27
CA PRO A 75 -11.17 -24.44 24.96
C PRO A 75 -12.55 -23.83 24.70
N ASP A 76 -13.32 -23.53 25.76
CA ASP A 76 -14.65 -22.92 25.66
C ASP A 76 -14.61 -21.38 25.57
N LYS A 77 -13.43 -20.76 25.68
CA LYS A 77 -13.29 -19.30 25.56
C LYS A 77 -13.54 -18.88 24.10
N PRO A 78 -14.36 -17.84 23.84
CA PRO A 78 -14.54 -17.31 22.50
C PRO A 78 -13.23 -16.88 21.85
N LEU A 79 -13.08 -17.16 20.55
CA LEU A 79 -11.89 -16.76 19.79
C LEU A 79 -11.79 -15.24 19.66
N GLU A 80 -10.66 -14.70 20.10
CA GLU A 80 -10.37 -13.28 19.96
C GLU A 80 -9.67 -12.98 18.62
N ARG A 81 -9.88 -11.78 18.07
CA ARG A 81 -9.17 -11.30 16.88
C ARG A 81 -8.15 -10.24 17.28
N ALA A 82 -6.87 -10.55 17.15
CA ALA A 82 -5.81 -9.57 17.30
C ALA A 82 -5.69 -8.67 16.05
N ARG A 83 -5.55 -7.36 16.26
CA ARG A 83 -5.17 -6.38 15.23
C ARG A 83 -3.89 -5.71 15.66
N LEU A 84 -2.84 -5.84 14.84
CA LEU A 84 -1.53 -5.26 15.10
C LEU A 84 -1.27 -4.12 14.11
N ASN A 85 -0.55 -3.10 14.56
CA ASN A 85 -0.31 -1.91 13.77
C ASN A 85 0.76 -2.17 12.71
N THR A 86 0.47 -1.76 11.47
CA THR A 86 1.46 -1.73 10.38
C THR A 86 2.04 -0.32 10.24
N GLN A 87 3.16 -0.21 9.53
CA GLN A 87 3.79 1.09 9.26
C GLN A 87 4.17 1.21 7.79
N LEU A 88 3.80 2.32 7.15
CA LEU A 88 4.31 2.65 5.83
C LEU A 88 5.76 3.13 5.93
N VAL A 89 6.67 2.44 5.23
CA VAL A 89 8.07 2.80 5.08
C VAL A 89 8.25 3.44 3.71
N ILE A 90 8.34 4.77 3.69
CA ILE A 90 8.50 5.56 2.47
C ILE A 90 9.95 5.51 2.02
N ARG A 91 10.16 5.15 0.75
CA ARG A 91 11.46 5.19 0.06
C ARG A 91 11.28 5.83 -1.34
N ALA A 92 12.07 5.42 -2.33
CA ALA A 92 12.17 6.09 -3.62
C ALA A 92 11.28 5.49 -4.72
N SER A 93 10.71 4.29 -4.54
CA SER A 93 9.85 3.66 -5.57
C SER A 93 8.43 4.20 -5.65
N CYS A 94 8.02 5.04 -4.69
CA CYS A 94 6.72 5.70 -4.68
C CYS A 94 6.87 7.07 -4.02
N GLN A 95 6.46 8.12 -4.72
CA GLN A 95 6.47 9.49 -4.20
C GLN A 95 5.03 9.99 -4.03
N PRO A 96 4.76 10.83 -3.01
CA PRO A 96 3.47 11.51 -2.91
C PRO A 96 3.22 12.32 -4.19
N PRO A 97 1.98 12.37 -4.71
CA PRO A 97 1.68 13.28 -5.80
C PRO A 97 2.00 14.72 -5.39
N PRO A 98 2.34 15.62 -6.33
CA PRO A 98 2.55 17.02 -6.02
C PRO A 98 1.31 17.53 -5.30
N LYS A 99 1.48 18.31 -4.22
CA LYS A 99 0.34 18.97 -3.57
C LYS A 99 -0.46 19.67 -4.66
N ALA A 100 -1.73 19.29 -4.82
CA ALA A 100 -2.60 19.88 -5.82
C ALA A 100 -2.51 21.40 -5.70
N SER A 101 -1.93 22.04 -6.72
CA SER A 101 -1.96 23.49 -6.84
C SER A 101 -3.43 23.89 -6.80
N LYS A 102 -3.78 24.89 -5.98
CA LYS A 102 -5.15 25.46 -5.89
C LYS A 102 -5.63 26.12 -7.20
N ARG A 103 -5.14 25.71 -8.37
CA ARG A 103 -5.59 26.18 -9.69
C ARG A 103 -6.49 25.12 -10.31
N GLY A 104 -7.80 25.29 -10.15
CA GLY A 104 -8.78 24.40 -10.77
C GLY A 104 -10.22 24.51 -10.28
N ALA A 105 -10.51 25.27 -9.22
CA ALA A 105 -11.89 25.55 -8.79
C ALA A 105 -12.57 26.60 -9.68
N ARG A 106 -12.58 26.38 -11.01
CA ARG A 106 -13.43 27.13 -11.96
C ARG A 106 -13.43 26.46 -13.33
N LEU A 107 -14.00 25.26 -13.42
CA LEU A 107 -14.71 24.88 -14.64
C LEU A 107 -16.18 24.77 -14.28
N GLY A 108 -16.94 25.74 -14.77
CA GLY A 108 -18.36 25.90 -14.51
C GLY A 108 -19.16 24.72 -15.06
N LEU A 109 -19.82 23.99 -14.18
CA LEU A 109 -21.04 23.31 -14.54
C LEU A 109 -22.18 24.35 -14.53
N THR A 110 -22.53 24.85 -15.72
CA THR A 110 -23.82 25.49 -15.94
C THR A 110 -24.92 24.46 -15.66
N ARG A 111 -25.59 24.61 -14.51
CA ARG A 111 -26.89 23.99 -14.25
C ARG A 111 -27.91 24.54 -15.25
N GLN A 112 -28.26 23.77 -16.27
CA GLN A 112 -29.55 23.91 -16.93
C GLN A 112 -30.48 22.85 -16.32
N GLY A 113 -31.20 23.26 -15.28
CA GLY A 113 -32.38 22.53 -14.82
C GLY A 113 -33.54 22.86 -15.74
N LYS A 114 -34.16 21.84 -16.33
CA LYS A 114 -35.50 21.98 -16.93
C LYS A 114 -36.42 20.95 -16.28
N ALA A 115 -37.38 21.48 -15.54
CA ALA A 115 -38.47 20.78 -14.90
C ALA A 115 -39.55 20.39 -15.92
N LEU A 116 -40.09 19.18 -15.79
CA LEU A 116 -41.41 18.71 -16.20
C LEU A 116 -41.69 17.50 -15.27
N ARG A 117 -42.54 17.52 -14.24
CA ARG A 117 -44.01 17.71 -14.18
C ARG A 117 -44.76 17.08 -15.36
N SER A 118 -45.13 15.82 -15.18
CA SER A 118 -46.53 15.34 -15.19
C SER A 118 -46.62 14.04 -14.42
#